data_AF-A0AAW2LPA7-F1
#
_entry.id   AF-A0AAW2LPA7-F1
#
_cell.length_a   1.000
_cell.length_b   1.000
_cell.length_c   1.000
_cell.angle_alpha   90.00
_cell.angle_beta   90.00
_cell.angle_gamma   90.00
#
_symmetry.space_group_name_H-M   'P 1'
#
loop_
_entity.id
_entity.type
_entity.pdbx_description
1 polymer ?
#
loop_
_entity_poly.entity_id
_entity_poly.type
_entity_poly.pdbx_seq_one_letter_code
_entity_poly.pdbx_strand_id
1 'polypeptide(L)'
;MASTACFLHHHAAISTPAARTSSGRNLPSLKPSQLICRAQKQAEGQESDGAAAVVSRRLALTVLIGAAAVGSKVSPADAAYGESANIFGKPKTNTDFKPYSGEGFKLSIPSKWNPSSEVEFPGQVLRYEDNFDATSYLTVTITPTDKKSITDYGSPEDFLSNVDYLLGKQAYFGKTDSEGGFDSGVVATANILETSTPVVGGTQYYFLSVLTRTADGDEGGKHQLITATVKDGKLYICKAQAGDKRWFKGARKFVESAASSFSVA
;
A
#
# COMPACT_ATOMS: atom_id res chain seq x y z
N MET A 1 -63.96 -11.64 21.34
CA MET A 1 -64.52 -10.53 22.15
C MET A 1 -63.37 -9.88 22.89
N ALA A 2 -63.05 -8.60 22.87
CA ALA A 2 -63.55 -7.35 22.25
C ALA A 2 -62.30 -6.42 22.20
N SER A 3 -61.95 -5.73 21.10
CA SER A 3 -62.41 -4.40 20.62
C SER A 3 -62.52 -3.35 21.74
N THR A 4 -61.68 -2.30 21.81
CA THR A 4 -61.82 -0.93 21.23
C THR A 4 -61.03 0.02 22.18
N ALA A 5 -60.57 1.25 21.91
CA ALA A 5 -60.68 2.23 20.83
C ALA A 5 -59.54 3.28 20.97
N CYS A 6 -59.27 3.97 19.86
CA CYS A 6 -58.49 5.20 19.74
C CYS A 6 -59.21 6.43 20.33
N PHE A 7 -58.46 7.47 20.72
CA PHE A 7 -58.86 8.87 20.53
C PHE A 7 -57.63 9.78 20.30
N LEU A 8 -57.63 10.43 19.14
CA LEU A 8 -56.93 11.68 18.83
C LEU A 8 -57.53 12.84 19.66
N HIS A 9 -56.75 13.90 19.94
CA HIS A 9 -57.14 15.30 19.73
C HIS A 9 -55.92 16.24 19.70
N HIS A 10 -56.00 17.17 18.74
CA HIS A 10 -55.09 18.28 18.40
C HIS A 10 -55.23 19.49 19.35
N HIS A 11 -54.51 20.58 19.00
CA HIS A 11 -54.53 21.98 19.49
C HIS A 11 -53.32 22.34 20.38
N ALA A 12 -52.55 23.41 20.18
CA ALA A 12 -52.63 24.54 19.24
C ALA A 12 -51.26 25.22 19.10
N ALA A 13 -51.05 25.86 17.94
CA ALA A 13 -49.97 26.78 17.66
C ALA A 13 -50.19 28.13 18.38
N ILE A 14 -49.10 28.78 18.79
CA ILE A 14 -49.08 30.22 19.12
C ILE A 14 -47.98 30.89 18.30
N SER A 15 -48.41 31.81 17.45
CA SER A 15 -47.62 32.77 16.69
C SER A 15 -47.93 34.18 17.21
N THR A 16 -46.95 35.07 17.30
CA THR A 16 -46.99 36.46 16.76
C THR A 16 -45.69 37.26 17.04
N PRO A 17 -45.43 38.35 16.28
CA PRO A 17 -44.08 38.89 16.01
C PRO A 17 -43.84 40.34 16.53
N ALA A 18 -42.57 40.77 16.60
CA ALA A 18 -42.05 42.16 16.57
C ALA A 18 -40.52 42.09 16.86
N ALA A 19 -39.58 42.90 16.37
CA ALA A 19 -39.56 44.03 15.46
C ALA A 19 -38.11 44.16 14.89
N ARG A 20 -38.00 44.93 13.80
CA ARG A 20 -36.80 45.27 13.04
C ARG A 20 -35.81 46.13 13.82
N THR A 21 -34.51 45.86 13.68
CA THR A 21 -33.47 46.90 13.66
C THR A 21 -32.42 46.59 12.58
N SER A 22 -32.28 47.53 11.66
CA SER A 22 -31.26 47.60 10.62
C SER A 22 -30.03 48.35 11.14
N SER A 23 -28.84 47.80 10.98
CA SER A 23 -27.62 48.61 10.97
C SER A 23 -26.63 48.04 9.96
N GLY A 24 -26.38 48.83 8.92
CA GLY A 24 -25.57 48.46 7.78
C GLY A 24 -24.07 48.50 8.10
N ARG A 25 -23.34 47.53 7.55
CA ARG A 25 -21.93 47.71 7.19
C ARG A 25 -21.73 47.24 5.76
N ASN A 26 -21.35 48.21 4.93
CA ASN A 26 -20.97 48.07 3.54
C ASN A 26 -19.80 47.09 3.40
N LEU A 27 -20.01 46.00 2.66
CA LEU A 27 -18.94 45.17 2.11
C LEU A 27 -18.69 45.60 0.65
N PRO A 28 -17.45 45.90 0.24
CA PRO A 28 -17.16 46.28 -1.14
C PRO A 28 -17.27 45.06 -2.07
N SER A 29 -18.14 45.20 -3.07
CA SER A 29 -18.31 44.27 -4.20
C SER A 29 -17.06 44.29 -5.10
N LEU A 30 -16.24 43.25 -5.04
CA LEU A 30 -15.19 43.00 -6.03
C LEU A 30 -15.83 42.38 -7.29
N LYS A 31 -16.07 43.22 -8.30
CA LYS A 31 -16.47 42.78 -9.65
C LYS A 31 -15.32 42.00 -10.30
N PRO A 32 -15.58 40.90 -11.02
CA PRO A 32 -14.54 40.23 -11.80
C PRO A 32 -14.29 40.99 -13.12
N SER A 33 -13.09 41.55 -13.27
CA SER A 33 -12.60 42.07 -14.55
C SER A 33 -12.16 40.89 -15.44
N GLN A 34 -12.96 40.58 -16.47
CA GLN A 34 -12.57 39.65 -17.53
C GLN A 34 -11.50 40.30 -18.41
N LEU A 35 -10.27 39.77 -18.37
CA LEU A 35 -9.20 40.13 -19.30
C LEU A 35 -9.31 39.24 -20.54
N ILE A 36 -9.61 39.84 -21.68
CA ILE A 36 -9.62 39.20 -23.00
C ILE A 36 -8.28 39.54 -23.68
N CYS A 37 -7.39 38.56 -23.84
CA CYS A 37 -6.18 38.71 -24.62
C CYS A 37 -6.47 38.47 -26.10
N ARG A 38 -6.42 39.52 -26.93
CA ARG A 38 -6.36 39.40 -28.40
C ARG A 38 -4.91 39.46 -28.85
N ALA A 39 -4.43 38.40 -29.50
CA ALA A 39 -3.17 38.42 -30.23
C ALA A 39 -3.40 38.99 -31.64
N GLN A 40 -2.81 40.14 -31.96
CA GLN A 40 -2.74 40.68 -33.31
C GLN A 40 -1.48 40.16 -34.01
N LYS A 41 -1.67 39.42 -35.11
CA LYS A 41 -0.66 39.04 -36.09
C LYS A 41 -0.85 39.92 -37.32
N GLN A 42 0.17 40.69 -37.69
CA GLN A 42 0.36 41.34 -38.99
C GLN A 42 1.77 41.96 -38.97
N ALA A 43 2.55 42.05 -40.04
CA ALA A 43 2.75 41.32 -41.28
C ALA A 43 4.08 41.88 -41.83
N GLU A 44 4.82 41.09 -42.58
CA GLU A 44 6.08 41.47 -43.20
C GLU A 44 5.90 42.62 -44.21
N GLY A 45 6.93 43.47 -44.33
CA GLY A 45 7.03 44.53 -45.32
C GLY A 45 8.51 44.85 -45.59
N GLN A 46 8.89 44.67 -46.85
CA GLN A 46 10.24 44.49 -47.39
C GLN A 46 10.81 45.82 -47.95
N GLU A 47 12.14 45.96 -47.86
CA GLU A 47 13.11 46.78 -48.65
C GLU A 47 12.84 48.28 -48.92
N SER A 48 13.78 49.17 -48.54
CA SER A 48 14.91 49.58 -49.41
C SER A 48 15.71 50.76 -48.82
N ASP A 49 17.00 50.73 -49.15
CA ASP A 49 17.90 51.87 -49.40
C ASP A 49 18.87 52.34 -48.31
N GLY A 50 20.10 52.60 -48.77
CA GLY A 50 21.32 52.56 -47.99
C GLY A 50 21.92 53.90 -47.57
N ALA A 51 23.08 53.74 -46.94
CA ALA A 51 24.10 54.72 -46.59
C ALA A 51 23.89 55.61 -45.35
N ALA A 52 24.57 55.16 -44.29
CA ALA A 52 25.46 55.93 -43.41
C ALA A 52 24.87 57.03 -42.50
N ALA A 53 24.84 56.77 -41.19
CA ALA A 53 25.73 57.44 -40.24
C ALA A 53 25.44 57.07 -38.76
N VAL A 54 26.45 56.49 -38.11
CA VAL A 54 26.92 56.86 -36.77
C VAL A 54 26.11 56.41 -35.53
N VAL A 55 26.51 55.23 -35.04
CA VAL A 55 26.88 54.86 -33.65
C VAL A 55 25.93 55.22 -32.49
N SER A 56 25.39 54.18 -31.83
CA SER A 56 25.22 54.17 -30.36
C SER A 56 25.76 52.88 -29.75
N ARG A 57 26.80 53.01 -28.93
CA ARG A 57 27.59 51.93 -28.30
C ARG A 57 26.87 51.20 -27.15
N ARG A 58 25.53 51.20 -27.12
CA ARG A 58 24.71 50.58 -26.05
C ARG A 58 23.84 49.41 -26.51
N LEU A 59 23.97 48.97 -27.76
CA LEU A 59 23.21 47.83 -28.31
C LEU A 59 24.04 46.56 -28.50
N ALA A 60 25.34 46.59 -28.20
CA ALA A 60 26.25 45.47 -28.45
C ALA A 60 26.50 44.56 -27.22
N LEU A 61 25.77 44.72 -26.12
CA LEU A 61 25.90 43.87 -24.93
C LEU A 61 24.54 43.40 -24.42
N THR A 62 23.73 42.81 -25.29
CA THR A 62 22.48 42.12 -24.88
C THR A 62 22.08 41.01 -25.85
N VAL A 63 23.04 40.42 -26.57
CA VAL A 63 22.79 39.30 -27.51
C VAL A 63 23.70 38.10 -27.17
N LEU A 64 23.80 37.77 -25.88
CA LEU A 64 24.52 36.58 -25.43
C LEU A 64 23.96 36.05 -24.10
N ILE A 65 22.65 35.89 -24.04
CA ILE A 65 22.02 34.94 -23.11
C ILE A 65 21.25 33.95 -23.97
N GLY A 66 22.04 33.07 -24.60
CA GLY A 66 21.56 31.92 -25.33
C GLY A 66 20.86 30.96 -24.37
N ALA A 67 19.77 30.39 -24.87
CA ALA A 67 18.93 29.43 -24.20
C ALA A 67 19.71 28.22 -23.67
N ALA A 68 19.60 27.97 -22.37
CA ALA A 68 19.80 26.67 -21.77
C ALA A 68 18.62 26.39 -20.81
N ALA A 69 17.43 26.20 -21.39
CA ALA A 69 16.37 25.49 -20.69
C ALA A 69 16.78 24.00 -20.67
N VAL A 70 17.67 23.64 -19.76
CA VAL A 70 17.94 22.24 -19.44
C VAL A 70 16.65 21.70 -18.84
N GLY A 71 15.90 20.94 -19.65
CA GLY A 71 14.77 20.16 -19.18
C GLY A 71 15.26 19.07 -18.24
N SER A 72 15.48 19.44 -16.97
CA SER A 72 15.64 18.47 -15.90
C SER A 72 14.27 17.82 -15.69
N LYS A 73 14.13 16.60 -16.21
CA LYS A 73 13.10 15.68 -15.75
C LYS A 73 13.51 15.25 -14.34
N VAL A 74 13.24 16.11 -13.36
CA VAL A 74 13.44 15.76 -11.95
C VAL A 74 12.37 14.72 -11.64
N SER A 75 12.78 13.49 -11.36
CA SER A 75 11.89 12.45 -10.86
C SER A 75 11.26 12.97 -9.56
N PRO A 76 9.92 13.19 -9.48
CA PRO A 76 9.25 13.84 -8.34
C PRO A 76 9.25 13.04 -7.03
N ALA A 77 10.11 12.02 -6.93
CA ALA A 77 10.22 11.15 -5.77
C ALA A 77 11.30 11.62 -4.78
N ASP A 78 12.09 12.65 -5.11
CA ASP A 78 13.26 13.08 -4.34
C ASP A 78 13.26 14.58 -3.99
N ALA A 79 12.10 15.06 -3.53
CA ALA A 79 11.90 15.81 -2.28
C ALA A 79 13.07 16.55 -1.58
N ALA A 80 13.97 17.28 -2.24
CA ALA A 80 15.14 17.85 -1.56
C ALA A 80 14.78 19.03 -0.64
N TYR A 81 15.61 19.31 0.39
CA TYR A 81 15.44 20.51 1.21
C TYR A 81 15.45 21.77 0.33
N GLY A 82 14.35 22.53 0.35
CA GLY A 82 14.13 23.68 -0.52
C GLY A 82 13.29 23.40 -1.78
N GLU A 83 12.82 22.16 -1.99
CA GLU A 83 11.88 21.87 -3.07
C GLU A 83 10.51 22.52 -2.81
N SER A 84 9.93 23.11 -3.86
CA SER A 84 8.61 23.73 -3.79
C SER A 84 7.53 22.71 -3.45
N ALA A 85 6.54 23.10 -2.65
CA ALA A 85 5.37 22.26 -2.40
C ALA A 85 4.68 21.85 -3.72
N ASN A 86 4.20 20.62 -3.79
CA ASN A 86 3.53 20.06 -4.97
C ASN A 86 2.08 20.57 -5.10
N ILE A 87 1.92 21.88 -5.26
CA ILE A 87 0.63 22.58 -5.36
C ILE A 87 0.04 22.31 -6.75
N PHE A 88 -1.16 21.74 -6.80
CA PHE A 88 -1.81 21.24 -8.04
C PHE A 88 -0.98 20.21 -8.82
N GLY A 89 -0.09 19.51 -8.11
CA GLY A 89 0.64 18.38 -8.64
C GLY A 89 -0.27 17.25 -9.11
N LYS A 90 0.24 16.44 -10.03
CA LYS A 90 -0.44 15.21 -10.42
C LYS A 90 -0.49 14.25 -9.21
N PRO A 91 -1.66 13.66 -8.89
CA PRO A 91 -1.76 12.63 -7.87
C PRO A 91 -0.78 11.48 -8.14
N LYS A 92 -0.13 10.98 -7.09
CA LYS A 92 0.75 9.81 -7.22
C LYS A 92 -0.11 8.60 -7.57
N THR A 93 0.31 7.86 -8.59
CA THR A 93 -0.28 6.58 -9.00
C THR A 93 0.68 5.46 -8.61
N ASN A 94 0.16 4.25 -8.35
CA ASN A 94 0.94 3.05 -7.99
C ASN A 94 1.71 3.12 -6.66
N THR A 95 1.17 3.81 -5.65
CA THR A 95 1.77 3.89 -4.30
C THR A 95 1.27 2.80 -3.35
N ASP A 96 0.61 1.75 -3.87
CA ASP A 96 0.05 0.66 -3.06
C ASP A 96 1.16 -0.21 -2.43
N PHE A 97 2.31 -0.31 -3.10
CA PHE A 97 3.45 -1.12 -2.66
C PHE A 97 4.74 -0.31 -2.69
N LYS A 98 5.67 -0.68 -1.81
CA LYS A 98 7.03 -0.16 -1.72
C LYS A 98 8.00 -1.29 -2.08
N PRO A 99 8.86 -1.14 -3.09
CA PRO A 99 9.88 -2.13 -3.37
C PRO A 99 10.89 -2.16 -2.22
N TYR A 100 11.22 -3.35 -1.73
CA TYR A 100 12.22 -3.60 -0.71
C TYR A 100 13.28 -4.54 -1.26
N SER A 101 14.55 -4.19 -1.04
CA SER A 101 15.70 -5.02 -1.38
C SER A 101 16.43 -5.37 -0.08
N GLY A 102 16.40 -6.65 0.27
CA GLY A 102 17.12 -7.21 1.40
C GLY A 102 18.40 -7.92 0.96
N GLU A 103 19.03 -8.64 1.89
CA GLU A 103 20.22 -9.41 1.61
C GLU A 103 19.91 -10.67 0.78
N GLY A 104 20.09 -10.57 -0.54
CA GLY A 104 19.86 -11.67 -1.48
C GLY A 104 18.40 -11.86 -1.91
N PHE A 105 17.47 -11.01 -1.48
CA PHE A 105 16.07 -11.10 -1.88
C PHE A 105 15.45 -9.72 -2.17
N LYS A 106 14.36 -9.74 -2.93
CA LYS A 106 13.53 -8.58 -3.25
C LYS A 106 12.07 -8.94 -2.99
N LEU A 107 11.29 -7.96 -2.52
CA LEU A 107 9.84 -8.07 -2.41
C LEU A 107 9.17 -6.70 -2.54
N SER A 108 7.86 -6.72 -2.76
CA SER A 108 7.01 -5.54 -2.74
C SER A 108 6.16 -5.53 -1.46
N ILE A 109 6.48 -4.62 -0.55
CA ILE A 109 5.80 -4.49 0.75
C ILE A 109 4.58 -3.59 0.59
N PRO A 110 3.40 -3.93 1.16
CA PRO A 110 2.27 -3.02 1.20
C PRO A 110 2.66 -1.67 1.83
N SER A 111 2.38 -0.57 1.15
CA SER A 111 2.95 0.73 1.51
C SER A 111 2.48 1.28 2.85
N LYS A 112 1.32 0.81 3.33
CA LYS A 112 0.70 1.17 4.61
C LYS A 112 1.21 0.36 5.80
N TRP A 113 2.00 -0.69 5.55
CA TRP A 113 2.58 -1.50 6.61
C TRP A 113 3.83 -0.84 7.16
N ASN A 114 4.05 -1.01 8.45
CA ASN A 114 5.17 -0.44 9.19
C ASN A 114 6.22 -1.52 9.48
N PRO A 115 7.52 -1.17 9.51
CA PRO A 115 8.53 -2.09 9.99
C PRO A 115 8.30 -2.37 11.47
N SER A 116 8.43 -3.64 11.86
CA SER A 116 8.28 -4.10 13.24
C SER A 116 9.61 -4.71 13.73
N SER A 117 9.96 -4.45 14.99
CA SER A 117 11.18 -4.99 15.63
C SER A 117 10.95 -6.35 16.29
N GLU A 118 9.73 -6.87 16.25
CA GLU A 118 9.40 -8.18 16.83
C GLU A 118 10.11 -9.30 16.07
N VAL A 119 10.64 -10.27 16.81
CA VAL A 119 11.34 -11.45 16.26
C VAL A 119 10.58 -12.69 16.71
N GLU A 120 9.84 -13.30 15.80
CA GLU A 120 9.06 -14.52 16.06
C GLU A 120 9.84 -15.78 15.71
N PHE A 121 10.67 -15.72 14.67
CA PHE A 121 11.28 -16.89 14.07
C PHE A 121 12.81 -16.83 14.06
N PRO A 122 13.49 -17.98 14.17
CA PRO A 122 14.95 -18.03 14.01
C PRO A 122 15.34 -17.63 12.58
N GLY A 123 16.41 -16.84 12.45
CA GLY A 123 16.88 -16.35 11.15
C GLY A 123 15.98 -15.28 10.52
N GLN A 124 15.05 -14.69 11.27
CA GLN A 124 14.23 -13.59 10.80
C GLN A 124 15.06 -12.34 10.51
N VAL A 125 14.96 -11.84 9.28
CA VAL A 125 15.68 -10.64 8.82
C VAL A 125 14.76 -9.45 8.58
N LEU A 126 13.46 -9.71 8.38
CA LEU A 126 12.48 -8.69 8.06
C LEU A 126 11.14 -9.01 8.72
N ARG A 127 10.48 -7.97 9.25
CA ARG A 127 9.07 -8.01 9.63
C ARG A 127 8.40 -6.68 9.38
N TYR A 128 7.25 -6.73 8.73
CA TYR A 128 6.36 -5.59 8.51
C TYR A 128 4.96 -5.99 8.90
N GLU A 129 4.25 -5.12 9.60
CA GLU A 129 2.87 -5.36 10.05
C GLU A 129 1.95 -4.22 9.62
N ASP A 130 0.67 -4.51 9.49
CA ASP A 130 -0.33 -3.48 9.21
C ASP A 130 -0.40 -2.48 10.36
N ASN A 131 -0.49 -1.20 10.01
CA ASN A 131 -0.58 -0.10 10.97
C ASN A 131 -1.79 -0.20 11.90
N PHE A 132 -2.84 -0.93 11.50
CA PHE A 132 -4.05 -1.11 12.29
C PHE A 132 -4.13 -2.44 13.02
N ASP A 133 -3.40 -3.46 12.57
CA ASP A 133 -3.64 -4.84 13.00
C ASP A 133 -2.37 -5.67 12.93
N ALA A 134 -1.82 -6.00 14.08
CA ALA A 134 -0.58 -6.77 14.16
C ALA A 134 -0.73 -8.22 13.66
N THR A 135 -1.97 -8.73 13.53
CA THR A 135 -2.20 -10.06 12.97
C THR A 135 -1.88 -10.13 11.47
N SER A 136 -1.93 -8.99 10.78
CA SER A 136 -1.67 -8.88 9.35
C SER A 136 -0.23 -8.42 9.13
N TYR A 137 0.66 -9.37 8.83
CA TYR A 137 2.08 -9.08 8.72
C TYR A 137 2.76 -9.92 7.65
N LEU A 138 3.97 -9.50 7.28
CA LEU A 138 4.89 -10.21 6.43
C LEU A 138 6.22 -10.31 7.13
N THR A 139 6.84 -11.48 7.03
CA THR A 139 8.16 -11.74 7.55
C THR A 139 8.99 -12.54 6.55
N VAL A 140 10.30 -12.26 6.54
CA VAL A 140 11.28 -13.02 5.76
C VAL A 140 12.29 -13.61 6.73
N THR A 141 12.52 -14.91 6.60
CA THR A 141 13.55 -15.65 7.34
C THR A 141 14.57 -16.22 6.37
N ILE A 142 15.84 -16.16 6.78
CA ILE A 142 16.97 -16.73 6.06
C ILE A 142 17.70 -17.66 7.03
N THR A 143 17.70 -18.95 6.74
CA THR A 143 18.37 -19.95 7.56
C THR A 143 19.37 -20.77 6.73
N PRO A 144 20.54 -21.15 7.27
CA PRO A 144 21.44 -22.07 6.59
C PRO A 144 20.77 -23.42 6.35
N THR A 145 21.04 -24.05 5.21
CA THR A 145 20.54 -25.39 4.88
C THR A 145 21.58 -26.21 4.11
N ASP A 146 21.60 -27.51 4.36
CA ASP A 146 22.44 -28.47 3.64
C ASP A 146 21.83 -28.89 2.28
N LYS A 147 20.60 -28.44 2.00
CA LYS A 147 19.89 -28.73 0.75
C LYS A 147 20.40 -27.85 -0.38
N LYS A 148 20.43 -28.37 -1.60
CA LYS A 148 20.87 -27.62 -2.79
C LYS A 148 19.68 -26.96 -3.49
N SER A 149 18.52 -27.60 -3.45
CA SER A 149 17.28 -27.12 -4.05
C SER A 149 16.12 -27.27 -3.07
N ILE A 150 15.08 -26.46 -3.24
CA ILE A 150 13.85 -26.56 -2.44
C ILE A 150 13.16 -27.92 -2.63
N THR A 151 13.35 -28.55 -3.79
CA THR A 151 12.82 -29.89 -4.12
C THR A 151 13.40 -31.00 -3.25
N ASP A 152 14.56 -30.77 -2.62
CA ASP A 152 15.20 -31.76 -1.76
C ASP A 152 14.49 -31.91 -0.40
N TYR A 153 13.46 -31.08 -0.14
CA TYR A 153 12.57 -31.17 1.01
C TYR A 153 11.35 -32.08 0.79
N GLY A 154 11.16 -32.64 -0.41
CA GLY A 154 9.97 -33.45 -0.73
C GLY A 154 8.85 -32.59 -1.31
N SER A 155 7.59 -32.96 -1.10
CA SER A 155 6.46 -32.15 -1.60
C SER A 155 6.32 -30.83 -0.82
N PRO A 156 5.56 -29.83 -1.32
CA PRO A 156 5.27 -28.63 -0.54
C PRO A 156 4.65 -28.95 0.84
N GLU A 157 3.80 -29.96 0.94
CA GLU A 157 3.16 -30.41 2.17
C GLU A 157 4.17 -31.04 3.16
N ASP A 158 5.11 -31.83 2.65
CA ASP A 158 6.24 -32.35 3.43
C ASP A 158 7.14 -31.20 3.92
N PHE A 159 7.38 -30.22 3.06
CA PHE A 159 8.13 -29.01 3.43
C PHE A 159 7.42 -28.26 4.56
N LEU A 160 6.09 -28.06 4.47
CA LEU A 160 5.32 -27.41 5.53
C LEU A 160 5.45 -28.14 6.87
N SER A 161 5.48 -29.48 6.84
CA SER A 161 5.68 -30.29 8.06
C SER A 161 7.04 -30.06 8.70
N ASN A 162 8.08 -29.73 7.93
CA ASN A 162 9.40 -29.36 8.45
C ASN A 162 9.45 -27.93 9.01
N VAL A 163 8.64 -27.01 8.46
CA VAL A 163 8.59 -25.60 8.88
C VAL A 163 7.30 -25.23 9.61
N ASP A 164 6.68 -26.20 10.27
CA ASP A 164 5.37 -26.06 10.93
C ASP A 164 5.36 -24.97 12.02
N TYR A 165 6.53 -24.66 12.57
CA TYR A 165 6.73 -23.63 13.58
C TYR A 165 6.28 -22.25 13.08
N LEU A 166 6.26 -22.03 11.77
CA LEU A 166 5.75 -20.81 11.15
C LEU A 166 4.26 -20.58 11.40
N LEU A 167 3.50 -21.65 11.64
CA LEU A 167 2.07 -21.60 11.93
C LEU A 167 1.76 -21.25 13.38
N GLY A 168 2.79 -21.20 14.24
CA GLY A 168 2.67 -21.06 15.69
C GLY A 168 2.73 -22.41 16.41
N LYS A 169 2.86 -22.36 17.74
CA LYS A 169 2.84 -23.55 18.60
C LYS A 169 1.65 -23.45 19.56
N GLN A 170 0.90 -24.54 19.68
CA GLN A 170 -0.14 -24.65 20.69
C GLN A 170 0.52 -24.67 22.08
N ALA A 171 0.32 -23.62 22.86
CA ALA A 171 0.83 -23.53 24.23
C ALA A 171 -0.11 -24.17 25.27
N TYR A 172 -1.36 -24.48 24.89
CA TYR A 172 -2.32 -25.15 25.74
C TYR A 172 -2.15 -26.67 25.66
N PHE A 173 -1.87 -27.31 26.79
CA PHE A 173 -1.66 -28.76 26.91
C PHE A 173 -2.80 -29.47 27.66
N GLY A 174 -3.92 -28.78 27.88
CA GLY A 174 -5.07 -29.37 28.56
C GLY A 174 -5.90 -30.25 27.62
N LYS A 175 -6.69 -31.14 28.22
CA LYS A 175 -7.67 -31.93 27.48
C LYS A 175 -8.97 -31.15 27.36
N THR A 176 -9.45 -30.92 26.15
CA THR A 176 -10.73 -30.28 25.85
C THR A 176 -11.47 -31.05 24.76
N ASP A 177 -12.76 -31.31 24.96
CA ASP A 177 -13.63 -31.98 23.97
C ASP A 177 -14.79 -31.06 23.56
N SER A 178 -14.76 -29.80 23.99
CA SER A 178 -15.85 -28.84 23.81
C SER A 178 -15.62 -27.85 22.67
N GLU A 179 -14.52 -28.01 21.91
CA GLU A 179 -14.18 -27.14 20.79
C GLU A 179 -14.93 -27.58 19.53
N GLY A 180 -15.92 -26.78 19.12
CA GLY A 180 -16.79 -27.12 18.00
C GLY A 180 -16.01 -27.23 16.68
N GLY A 181 -15.95 -28.43 16.10
CA GLY A 181 -15.29 -28.67 14.81
C GLY A 181 -13.78 -28.92 14.88
N PHE A 182 -13.26 -29.23 16.07
CA PHE A 182 -11.87 -29.64 16.30
C PHE A 182 -11.81 -31.06 16.86
N ASP A 183 -10.66 -31.70 16.70
CA ASP A 183 -10.37 -32.99 17.33
C ASP A 183 -10.18 -32.84 18.85
N SER A 184 -10.38 -33.93 19.60
CA SER A 184 -10.19 -33.98 21.05
C SER A 184 -8.81 -33.47 21.46
N GLY A 185 -8.76 -32.45 22.32
CA GLY A 185 -7.54 -31.82 22.83
C GLY A 185 -6.85 -30.84 21.88
N VAL A 186 -7.40 -30.60 20.69
CA VAL A 186 -6.83 -29.72 19.67
C VAL A 186 -7.56 -28.37 19.71
N VAL A 187 -6.81 -27.28 19.92
CA VAL A 187 -7.38 -25.91 19.93
C VAL A 187 -6.91 -25.08 18.73
N ALA A 188 -6.07 -25.64 17.87
CA ALA A 188 -5.60 -25.01 16.64
C ALA A 188 -5.46 -26.05 15.52
N THR A 189 -5.96 -25.75 14.34
CA THR A 189 -5.87 -26.60 13.14
C THR A 189 -5.34 -25.80 11.96
N ALA A 190 -4.60 -26.46 11.08
CA ALA A 190 -4.05 -25.88 9.86
C ALA A 190 -4.53 -26.68 8.65
N ASN A 191 -5.16 -26.00 7.69
CA ASN A 191 -5.67 -26.60 6.47
C ASN A 191 -4.95 -25.98 5.27
N ILE A 192 -4.31 -26.82 4.44
CA ILE A 192 -3.71 -26.37 3.19
C ILE A 192 -4.83 -26.16 2.17
N LEU A 193 -4.90 -24.94 1.61
CA LEU A 193 -5.90 -24.56 0.62
C LEU A 193 -5.38 -24.71 -0.81
N GLU A 194 -4.13 -24.32 -1.03
CA GLU A 194 -3.49 -24.32 -2.35
C GLU A 194 -2.00 -24.58 -2.18
N THR A 195 -1.42 -25.37 -3.09
CA THR A 195 0.02 -25.52 -3.24
C THR A 195 0.40 -25.34 -4.70
N SER A 196 1.53 -24.68 -4.94
CA SER A 196 2.09 -24.55 -6.28
C SER A 196 3.61 -24.49 -6.24
N THR A 197 4.23 -24.87 -7.36
CA THR A 197 5.68 -24.93 -7.51
C THR A 197 6.14 -24.06 -8.69
N PRO A 198 6.06 -22.72 -8.60
CA PRO A 198 6.46 -21.85 -9.69
C PRO A 198 7.98 -21.77 -9.84
N VAL A 199 8.46 -21.62 -11.07
CA VAL A 199 9.87 -21.36 -11.39
C VAL A 199 10.01 -19.89 -11.78
N VAL A 200 10.74 -19.12 -10.99
CA VAL A 200 10.97 -17.68 -11.21
C VAL A 200 12.46 -17.44 -11.37
N GLY A 201 12.87 -16.84 -12.49
CA GLY A 201 14.28 -16.55 -12.76
C GLY A 201 15.20 -17.79 -12.73
N GLY A 202 14.67 -18.95 -13.14
CA GLY A 202 15.41 -20.23 -13.11
C GLY A 202 15.50 -20.90 -11.74
N THR A 203 14.95 -20.28 -10.69
CA THR A 203 14.92 -20.83 -9.33
C THR A 203 13.55 -21.40 -9.03
N GLN A 204 13.49 -22.62 -8.49
CA GLN A 204 12.24 -23.27 -8.08
C GLN A 204 11.77 -22.71 -6.74
N TYR A 205 10.49 -22.37 -6.65
CA TYR A 205 9.83 -21.95 -5.42
C TYR A 205 8.75 -22.95 -5.03
N TYR A 206 8.49 -23.03 -3.73
CA TYR A 206 7.25 -23.57 -3.16
C TYR A 206 6.37 -22.42 -2.71
N PHE A 207 5.11 -22.46 -3.11
CA PHE A 207 4.08 -21.58 -2.64
C PHE A 207 3.00 -22.41 -1.97
N LEU A 208 2.64 -22.03 -0.74
CA LEU A 208 1.57 -22.65 0.02
C LEU A 208 0.61 -21.59 0.52
N SER A 209 -0.68 -21.87 0.39
CA SER A 209 -1.75 -21.16 1.06
C SER A 209 -2.31 -22.04 2.16
N VAL A 210 -2.23 -21.59 3.41
CA VAL A 210 -2.67 -22.33 4.60
C VAL A 210 -3.68 -21.47 5.37
N LEU A 211 -4.83 -22.05 5.69
CA LEU A 211 -5.79 -21.46 6.61
C LEU A 211 -5.64 -22.10 7.99
N THR A 212 -5.15 -21.33 8.95
CA THR A 212 -5.11 -21.76 10.35
C THR A 212 -6.34 -21.26 11.10
N ARG A 213 -7.01 -22.13 11.84
CA ARG A 213 -8.16 -21.79 12.70
C ARG A 213 -7.87 -22.17 14.14
N THR A 214 -8.28 -21.32 15.06
CA THR A 214 -8.19 -21.54 16.51
C THR A 214 -9.58 -21.70 17.11
N ALA A 215 -9.65 -22.37 18.26
CA ALA A 215 -10.90 -22.71 18.94
C ALA A 215 -11.72 -21.48 19.36
N ASP A 216 -11.04 -20.40 19.75
CA ASP A 216 -11.65 -19.10 20.08
C ASP A 216 -12.23 -18.35 18.86
N GLY A 217 -11.93 -18.82 17.65
CA GLY A 217 -12.41 -18.22 16.41
C GLY A 217 -11.77 -16.87 16.10
N ASP A 218 -10.58 -16.57 16.62
CA ASP A 218 -9.89 -15.31 16.39
C ASP A 218 -9.81 -14.98 14.89
N GLU A 219 -10.32 -13.79 14.54
CA GLU A 219 -10.47 -13.27 13.18
C GLU A 219 -11.16 -14.19 12.15
N GLY A 220 -11.83 -15.27 12.56
CA GLY A 220 -12.38 -16.29 11.67
C GLY A 220 -11.33 -17.27 11.12
N GLY A 221 -10.12 -17.23 11.66
CA GLY A 221 -8.93 -17.91 11.13
C GLY A 221 -7.96 -16.93 10.47
N LYS A 222 -6.77 -17.42 10.16
CA LYS A 222 -5.67 -16.65 9.56
C LYS A 222 -5.22 -17.33 8.28
N HIS A 223 -5.25 -16.58 7.19
CA HIS A 223 -4.68 -17.00 5.92
C HIS A 223 -3.20 -16.71 5.95
N GLN A 224 -2.39 -17.75 5.78
CA GLN A 224 -0.93 -17.69 5.75
C GLN A 224 -0.47 -18.13 4.37
N LEU A 225 0.20 -17.22 3.66
CA LEU A 225 0.86 -17.50 2.41
C LEU A 225 2.35 -17.66 2.65
N ILE A 226 2.90 -18.82 2.29
CA ILE A 226 4.30 -19.16 2.50
C ILE A 226 4.93 -19.35 1.13
N THR A 227 5.93 -18.53 0.81
CA THR A 227 6.75 -18.66 -0.39
C THR A 227 8.19 -18.99 0.03
N ALA A 228 8.70 -20.14 -0.39
CA ALA A 228 10.01 -20.63 0.02
C ALA A 228 10.88 -21.05 -1.16
N THR A 229 12.20 -20.87 -1.02
CA THR A 229 13.19 -21.38 -1.97
C THR A 229 14.55 -21.58 -1.30
N VAL A 230 15.43 -22.33 -1.95
CA VAL A 230 16.81 -22.55 -1.51
C VAL A 230 17.77 -21.97 -2.53
N LYS A 231 18.72 -21.18 -2.06
CA LYS A 231 19.80 -20.65 -2.89
C LYS A 231 21.08 -20.44 -2.07
N ASP A 232 22.23 -20.75 -2.66
CA ASP A 232 23.55 -20.58 -2.03
C ASP A 232 23.67 -21.20 -0.63
N GLY A 233 23.07 -22.38 -0.43
CA GLY A 233 23.07 -23.08 0.87
C GLY A 233 22.25 -22.38 1.96
N LYS A 234 21.34 -21.47 1.58
CA LYS A 234 20.40 -20.79 2.48
C LYS A 234 18.96 -21.04 2.05
N LEU A 235 18.11 -21.32 3.01
CA LEU A 235 16.66 -21.41 2.88
C LEU A 235 16.07 -20.02 3.11
N TYR A 236 15.40 -19.51 2.08
CA TYR A 236 14.69 -18.26 2.10
C TYR A 236 13.20 -18.54 2.22
N ILE A 237 12.56 -18.02 3.26
CA ILE A 237 11.11 -18.15 3.45
C ILE A 237 10.51 -16.76 3.61
N CYS A 238 9.51 -16.45 2.81
CA CYS A 238 8.63 -15.31 2.97
C CYS A 238 7.26 -15.82 3.45
N LYS A 239 6.85 -15.40 4.65
CA LYS A 239 5.50 -15.65 5.15
C LYS A 239 4.74 -14.34 5.18
N ALA A 240 3.58 -14.30 4.55
CA ALA A 240 2.66 -13.17 4.62
C ALA A 240 1.31 -13.68 5.12
N GLN A 241 0.70 -12.99 6.09
CA GLN A 241 -0.56 -13.42 6.67
C GLN A 241 -1.54 -12.28 6.90
N ALA A 242 -2.82 -12.63 7.00
CA ALA A 242 -3.88 -11.77 7.51
C ALA A 242 -5.03 -12.62 8.07
N GLY A 243 -5.74 -12.10 9.06
CA GLY A 243 -6.99 -12.70 9.53
C GLY A 243 -8.07 -12.71 8.45
N ASP A 244 -8.92 -13.72 8.47
CA ASP A 244 -9.99 -13.90 7.49
C ASP A 244 -10.94 -12.69 7.46
N LYS A 245 -11.24 -12.11 8.63
CA LYS A 245 -11.98 -10.85 8.77
C LYS A 245 -11.43 -9.69 7.93
N ARG A 246 -10.11 -9.59 7.75
CA ARG A 246 -9.44 -8.57 6.93
C ARG A 246 -9.22 -9.04 5.50
N TRP A 247 -9.00 -10.35 5.33
CA TRP A 247 -8.74 -11.00 4.06
C TRP A 247 -9.76 -10.60 2.99
N PHE A 248 -11.05 -10.85 3.23
CA PHE A 248 -12.11 -10.50 2.29
C PHE A 248 -12.42 -8.99 2.24
N LYS A 249 -11.87 -8.18 3.13
CA LYS A 249 -12.01 -6.71 3.16
C LYS A 249 -10.90 -5.98 2.40
N GLY A 250 -10.13 -6.71 1.60
CA GLY A 250 -9.11 -6.16 0.70
C GLY A 250 -7.67 -6.47 1.11
N ALA A 251 -7.43 -7.01 2.32
CA ALA A 251 -6.08 -7.42 2.72
C ALA A 251 -5.53 -8.53 1.82
N ARG A 252 -6.41 -9.40 1.29
CA ARG A 252 -6.08 -10.46 0.33
C ARG A 252 -5.16 -9.97 -0.79
N LYS A 253 -5.51 -8.87 -1.47
CA LYS A 253 -4.72 -8.29 -2.56
C LYS A 253 -3.29 -8.00 -2.13
N PHE A 254 -3.13 -7.41 -0.94
CA PHE A 254 -1.82 -7.00 -0.42
C PHE A 254 -0.97 -8.19 0.00
N VAL A 255 -1.57 -9.17 0.68
CA VAL A 255 -0.88 -10.38 1.13
C VAL A 255 -0.47 -11.27 -0.06
N GLU A 256 -1.39 -11.53 -1.00
CA GLU A 256 -1.11 -12.30 -2.21
C GLU A 256 -0.03 -11.64 -3.07
N SER A 257 -0.14 -10.32 -3.32
CA SER A 257 0.84 -9.59 -4.13
C SER A 257 2.22 -9.55 -3.46
N ALA A 258 2.27 -9.41 -2.13
CA ALA A 258 3.53 -9.39 -1.41
C ALA A 258 4.22 -10.75 -1.47
N ALA A 259 3.49 -11.84 -1.21
CA ALA A 259 3.99 -13.21 -1.33
C ALA A 259 4.46 -13.53 -2.76
N SER A 260 3.66 -13.21 -3.79
CA SER A 260 4.01 -13.49 -5.18
C SER A 260 5.16 -12.63 -5.72
N SER A 261 5.40 -11.45 -5.13
CA SER A 261 6.51 -10.58 -5.51
C SER A 261 7.88 -11.01 -4.97
N PHE A 262 7.88 -11.99 -4.06
CA PHE A 262 9.11 -12.46 -3.43
C PHE A 262 10.01 -13.17 -4.44
N SER A 263 11.25 -12.70 -4.55
CA SER A 263 12.26 -13.28 -5.43
C SER A 263 13.63 -13.24 -4.77
N VAL A 264 14.47 -14.20 -5.10
CA VAL A 264 15.84 -14.35 -4.57
C VAL A 264 16.80 -14.19 -5.75
N ALA A 265 17.77 -13.29 -5.59
CA ALA A 265 18.70 -12.88 -6.64
C ALA A 265 20.05 -13.53 -6.50
#